data_AF-A0A7G7GFB7-F1
#
_entry.id   AF-A0A7G7GFB7-F1
#
_cell.length_a   1.000
_cell.length_b   1.000
_cell.length_c   1.000
_cell.angle_alpha   90.00
_cell.angle_beta   90.00
_cell.angle_gamma   90.00
#
_symmetry.space_group_name_H-M   'P 1'
#
loop_
_entity.id
_entity.type
_entity.pdbx_description
1 polymer ?
#
loop_
_entity_poly.entity_id
_entity_poly.type
_entity_poly.pdbx_seq_one_letter_code
_entity_poly.pdbx_strand_id
1 'polypeptide(L)'
;MFPNYQNGQCSCGCGAALLGRRKRWATDDCSQFALAVWAIIDGQVGKFEYFVAKYNGRKCAVCRSRRDLKVDHIVPVKHGGGGCWLSNYQLLCHSCHVQKTNKDFGWKQKDSEALSG
;
A
#
# COMPACT_ATOMS: atom_id res chain seq x y z
N MET A 1 5.85 -0.25 -18.53
CA MET A 1 4.93 -0.69 -17.46
C MET A 1 5.43 -2.02 -16.94
N PHE A 2 5.76 -2.06 -15.65
CA PHE A 2 6.20 -3.26 -14.95
C PHE A 2 5.22 -4.42 -15.15
N PRO A 3 5.70 -5.67 -15.24
CA PRO A 3 7.12 -6.04 -15.36
C PRO A 3 7.70 -5.82 -16.77
N ASN A 4 9.02 -6.00 -16.87
CA ASN A 4 9.79 -5.68 -18.08
C ASN A 4 9.37 -6.57 -19.25
N TYR A 5 9.17 -5.97 -20.43
CA TYR A 5 8.72 -6.69 -21.62
C TYR A 5 9.84 -7.58 -22.16
N GLN A 6 9.60 -8.88 -22.23
CA GLN A 6 10.48 -9.85 -22.89
C GLN A 6 9.78 -10.40 -24.12
N ASN A 7 10.43 -10.30 -25.28
CA ASN A 7 9.86 -10.73 -26.56
C ASN A 7 9.39 -12.19 -26.49
N GLY A 8 8.13 -12.44 -26.86
CA GLY A 8 7.54 -13.78 -26.90
C GLY A 8 7.14 -14.37 -25.53
N GLN A 9 7.38 -13.67 -24.43
CA GLN A 9 7.03 -14.12 -23.08
C GLN A 9 6.06 -13.18 -22.36
N CYS A 10 5.30 -13.75 -21.42
CA CYS A 10 4.35 -13.02 -20.62
C CYS A 10 5.07 -11.96 -19.78
N SER A 11 4.68 -10.70 -19.99
CA SER A 11 5.27 -9.59 -19.27
C SER A 11 4.94 -9.61 -17.78
N CYS A 12 4.02 -10.45 -17.27
CA CYS A 12 3.70 -10.48 -15.83
C CYS A 12 4.78 -11.16 -14.98
N GLY A 13 5.80 -11.76 -15.62
CA GLY A 13 6.91 -12.43 -14.94
C GLY A 13 6.69 -13.92 -14.68
N CYS A 14 5.57 -14.52 -15.11
CA CYS A 14 5.30 -15.95 -14.94
C CYS A 14 6.13 -16.86 -15.87
N GLY A 15 6.83 -16.30 -16.87
CA GLY A 15 7.64 -17.05 -17.84
C GLY A 15 6.86 -17.77 -18.95
N ALA A 16 5.52 -17.73 -18.93
CA ALA A 16 4.71 -18.38 -19.96
C ALA A 16 4.94 -17.75 -21.34
N ALA A 17 5.01 -18.58 -22.38
CA ALA A 17 5.08 -18.10 -23.76
C ALA A 17 3.76 -17.43 -24.18
N LEU A 18 3.86 -16.42 -25.03
CA LEU A 18 2.70 -15.77 -25.65
C LEU A 18 2.22 -16.60 -26.84
N LEU A 19 0.95 -17.01 -26.80
CA LEU A 19 0.34 -17.84 -27.85
C LEU A 19 -0.78 -17.08 -28.57
N GLY A 20 -0.98 -17.39 -29.86
CA GLY A 20 -2.05 -16.84 -30.67
C GLY A 20 -1.98 -15.31 -30.83
N ARG A 21 -3.09 -14.61 -30.55
CA ARG A 21 -3.18 -13.14 -30.69
C ARG A 21 -2.63 -12.36 -29.49
N ARG A 22 -2.25 -13.03 -28.40
CA ARG A 22 -1.76 -12.36 -27.19
C ARG A 22 -0.35 -11.80 -27.45
N LYS A 23 -0.15 -10.50 -27.22
CA LYS A 23 1.13 -9.81 -27.48
C LYS A 23 1.89 -9.39 -26.21
N ARG A 24 1.30 -9.55 -25.02
CA ARG A 24 1.87 -9.00 -23.79
C ARG A 24 1.60 -9.84 -22.54
N TRP A 25 0.37 -10.30 -22.38
CA TRP A 25 -0.05 -11.11 -21.23
C TRP A 25 -0.53 -12.47 -21.74
N ALA A 26 -0.06 -13.55 -21.12
CA ALA A 26 -0.46 -14.91 -21.49
C ALA A 26 -1.94 -15.17 -21.18
N THR A 27 -2.44 -14.64 -20.06
CA THR A 27 -3.85 -14.73 -19.64
C THR A 27 -4.37 -13.37 -19.18
N ASP A 28 -5.69 -13.26 -18.99
CA ASP A 28 -6.28 -12.07 -18.38
C ASP A 28 -5.84 -11.92 -16.92
N ASP A 29 -5.69 -13.02 -16.18
CA ASP A 29 -5.12 -13.00 -14.81
C ASP A 29 -3.71 -12.42 -14.76
N CYS A 30 -2.87 -12.72 -15.77
CA CYS A 30 -1.54 -12.12 -15.88
C CYS A 30 -1.61 -10.60 -15.99
N SER A 31 -2.59 -10.08 -16.73
CA SER A 31 -2.80 -8.64 -16.86
C SER A 31 -3.33 -8.03 -15.56
N GLN A 32 -4.29 -8.69 -14.90
CA GLN A 32 -4.85 -8.22 -13.63
C GLN A 32 -3.81 -8.17 -12.53
N PHE A 33 -2.98 -9.21 -12.43
CA PHE A 33 -1.85 -9.26 -11.49
C PHE A 33 -0.89 -8.10 -11.71
N ALA A 34 -0.39 -7.93 -12.94
CA ALA A 34 0.59 -6.89 -13.24
C ALA A 34 0.03 -5.47 -12.98
N LEU A 35 -1.23 -5.23 -13.34
CA LEU A 35 -1.89 -3.94 -13.08
C LEU A 35 -2.16 -3.70 -11.59
N ALA A 36 -2.46 -4.75 -10.81
CA ALA A 36 -2.61 -4.65 -9.36
C ALA A 36 -1.28 -4.31 -8.69
N VAL A 37 -0.19 -4.99 -9.07
CA VAL A 37 1.16 -4.71 -8.59
C VAL A 37 1.56 -3.27 -8.91
N TRP A 38 1.34 -2.84 -10.15
CA TRP A 38 1.62 -1.45 -10.53
C TRP A 38 0.80 -0.46 -9.72
N ALA A 39 -0.50 -0.68 -9.54
CA ALA A 39 -1.35 0.20 -8.74
C ALA A 39 -0.89 0.33 -7.28
N ILE A 40 -0.33 -0.74 -6.70
CA ILE A 40 0.26 -0.72 -5.35
C ILE A 40 1.53 0.14 -5.32
N ILE A 41 2.49 -0.18 -6.18
CA ILE A 41 3.81 0.47 -6.19
C ILE A 41 3.68 1.95 -6.58
N ASP A 42 2.80 2.28 -7.50
CA ASP A 42 2.54 3.64 -8.00
C ASP A 42 1.68 4.47 -7.02
N GLY A 43 1.00 3.83 -6.06
CA GLY A 43 0.16 4.53 -5.09
C GLY A 43 -1.19 5.01 -5.63
N GLN A 44 -1.82 4.24 -6.53
CA GLN A 44 -3.12 4.60 -7.12
C GLN A 44 -4.27 4.49 -6.11
N VAL A 45 -4.66 5.65 -5.58
CA VAL A 45 -5.76 5.83 -4.62
C VAL A 45 -7.00 5.02 -4.99
N GLY A 46 -7.66 4.43 -3.99
CA GLY A 46 -8.73 3.46 -4.17
C GLY A 46 -8.23 2.03 -4.40
N LYS A 47 -7.35 1.80 -5.40
CA LYS A 47 -6.84 0.44 -5.69
C LYS A 47 -5.87 -0.05 -4.63
N PHE A 48 -4.81 0.70 -4.34
CA PHE A 48 -3.82 0.23 -3.35
C PHE A 48 -4.44 0.15 -1.95
N GLU A 49 -5.33 1.08 -1.60
CA GLU A 49 -6.04 1.10 -0.31
C GLU A 49 -6.89 -0.17 -0.10
N TYR A 50 -7.55 -0.65 -1.16
CA TYR A 50 -8.25 -1.94 -1.13
C TYR A 50 -7.31 -3.09 -0.75
N PHE A 51 -6.13 -3.18 -1.40
CA PHE A 51 -5.16 -4.23 -1.12
C PHE A 51 -4.53 -4.11 0.27
N VAL A 52 -4.17 -2.90 0.69
CA VAL A 52 -3.66 -2.63 2.04
C VAL A 52 -4.68 -3.05 3.09
N ALA A 53 -5.95 -2.70 2.91
CA ALA A 53 -6.99 -3.05 3.86
C ALA A 53 -7.25 -4.57 3.92
N LYS A 54 -7.23 -5.25 2.77
CA LYS A 54 -7.34 -6.71 2.69
C LYS A 54 -6.15 -7.39 3.39
N TYR A 55 -4.93 -6.95 3.10
CA TYR A 55 -3.68 -7.49 3.67
C TYR A 55 -3.59 -7.29 5.19
N ASN A 56 -4.02 -6.13 5.69
CA ASN A 56 -3.97 -5.78 7.12
C ASN A 56 -5.19 -6.27 7.92
N GLY A 57 -6.16 -6.95 7.29
CA GLY A 57 -7.35 -7.46 7.96
C GLY A 57 -8.32 -6.38 8.46
N ARG A 58 -8.32 -5.19 7.82
CA ARG A 58 -9.28 -4.09 8.06
C ARG A 58 -9.38 -3.66 9.54
N LYS A 59 -8.24 -3.50 10.21
CA LYS A 59 -8.15 -3.08 11.62
C LYS A 59 -6.91 -2.24 11.85
N CYS A 60 -6.97 -1.37 12.85
CA CYS A 60 -5.83 -0.58 13.28
C CYS A 60 -4.69 -1.52 13.74
N ALA A 61 -3.48 -1.28 13.24
CA ALA A 61 -2.28 -2.04 13.60
C ALA A 61 -1.91 -1.87 15.08
N VAL A 62 -2.24 -0.71 15.67
CA VAL A 62 -1.93 -0.37 17.07
C VAL A 62 -3.04 -0.82 18.01
N CYS A 63 -4.25 -0.24 17.88
CA CYS A 63 -5.32 -0.43 18.87
C CYS A 63 -6.43 -1.39 18.43
N ARG A 64 -6.32 -2.00 17.24
CA ARG A 64 -7.31 -2.96 16.68
C ARG A 64 -8.69 -2.41 16.37
N SER A 65 -8.93 -1.11 16.55
CA SER A 65 -10.17 -0.44 16.10
C SER A 65 -10.46 -0.76 14.63
N ARG A 66 -11.75 -0.88 14.28
CA ARG A 66 -12.23 -1.08 12.91
C ARG A 66 -12.87 0.18 12.31
N ARG A 67 -12.83 1.30 13.04
CA ARG A 67 -13.44 2.59 12.66
C ARG A 67 -12.37 3.58 12.19
N ASP A 68 -12.75 4.45 11.26
CA ASP A 68 -11.97 5.59 10.78
C ASP A 68 -10.52 5.24 10.41
N LEU A 69 -10.37 4.13 9.68
CA LEU A 69 -9.08 3.59 9.28
C LEU A 69 -8.52 4.37 8.10
N LYS A 70 -7.27 4.78 8.23
CA LYS A 70 -6.46 5.41 7.18
C LYS A 70 -5.27 4.53 6.85
N VAL A 71 -4.86 4.54 5.59
CA VAL A 71 -3.61 3.92 5.16
C VAL A 71 -2.46 4.85 5.57
N ASP A 72 -1.45 4.27 6.20
CA ASP A 72 -0.25 4.96 6.66
C ASP A 72 1.00 4.16 6.25
N HIS A 73 2.11 4.87 6.04
CA HIS A 73 3.40 4.23 5.75
C HIS A 73 4.15 3.94 7.06
N ILE A 74 4.57 2.69 7.27
CA ILE A 74 5.38 2.26 8.42
C ILE A 74 6.69 3.05 8.45
N VAL A 75 7.44 3.03 7.34
CA VAL A 75 8.51 3.98 7.06
C VAL A 75 7.91 5.19 6.34
N PRO A 76 7.93 6.40 6.92
CA PRO A 76 7.31 7.59 6.32
C PRO A 76 7.91 7.95 4.95
N VAL A 77 7.11 8.59 4.08
CA VAL A 77 7.55 9.04 2.74
C VAL A 77 8.78 9.94 2.81
N LYS A 78 8.87 10.84 3.80
CA LYS A 78 10.03 11.72 3.99
C LYS A 78 11.35 10.99 4.28
N HIS A 79 11.27 9.70 4.63
CA HIS A 79 12.40 8.81 4.85
C HIS A 79 12.54 7.78 3.72
N GLY A 80 11.96 8.04 2.54
CA GLY A 80 12.04 7.19 1.37
C GLY A 80 11.01 6.05 1.33
N GLY A 81 10.01 6.05 2.21
CA GLY A 81 9.01 4.99 2.27
C GLY A 81 7.88 5.04 1.23
N GLY A 82 7.93 5.96 0.25
CA GLY A 82 6.97 6.02 -0.85
C GLY A 82 7.29 5.01 -1.96
N GLY A 83 6.37 4.83 -2.90
CA GLY A 83 6.61 3.96 -4.07
C GLY A 83 6.85 2.49 -3.70
N CYS A 84 6.21 2.00 -2.63
CA CYS A 84 6.63 0.81 -1.92
C CYS A 84 5.66 -0.37 -2.06
N TRP A 85 6.10 -1.54 -1.60
CA TRP A 85 5.25 -2.73 -1.51
C TRP A 85 4.26 -2.67 -0.32
N LEU A 86 3.26 -3.56 -0.32
CA LEU A 86 2.24 -3.69 0.74
C LEU A 86 2.83 -3.81 2.15
N SER A 87 4.04 -4.36 2.28
CA SER A 87 4.73 -4.56 3.55
C SER A 87 5.11 -3.27 4.28
N ASN A 88 5.19 -2.12 3.59
CA ASN A 88 5.45 -0.83 4.21
C ASN A 88 4.17 -0.05 4.54
N TYR A 89 3.00 -0.63 4.30
CA TYR A 89 1.72 -0.02 4.65
C TYR A 89 1.11 -0.66 5.89
N GLN A 90 0.46 0.17 6.70
CA GLN A 90 -0.37 -0.24 7.83
C GLN A 90 -1.70 0.51 7.79
N LEU A 91 -2.71 -0.03 8.49
CA LEU A 91 -3.94 0.69 8.77
C LEU A 91 -3.89 1.28 10.18
N LEU A 92 -4.22 2.55 10.32
CA LEU A 92 -4.33 3.22 11.63
C LEU A 92 -5.70 3.89 11.75
N CYS A 93 -6.32 3.82 12.92
CA CYS A 93 -7.46 4.69 13.20
C CYS A 93 -6.99 6.15 13.32
N HIS A 94 -7.92 7.09 13.21
CA HIS A 94 -7.62 8.53 13.25
C HIS A 94 -6.67 8.93 14.40
N SER A 95 -6.95 8.51 15.64
CA SER A 95 -6.13 8.85 16.81
C SER A 95 -4.70 8.32 16.73
N CYS A 96 -4.51 7.04 16.38
CA CYS A 96 -3.19 6.44 16.22
C CYS A 96 -2.42 7.07 15.06
N HIS A 97 -3.10 7.41 13.96
CA HIS A 97 -2.48 8.10 12.83
C HIS A 97 -1.93 9.46 13.25
N VAL A 98 -2.72 10.29 13.94
CA VAL A 98 -2.27 11.61 14.41
C VAL A 98 -1.07 11.50 15.36
N GLN A 99 -1.11 10.56 16.31
CA GLN A 99 0.01 10.33 17.22
C GLN A 99 1.29 9.97 16.48
N LYS A 100 1.20 9.06 15.49
CA LYS A 100 2.35 8.69 14.65
C LYS A 100 2.85 9.87 13.82
N THR A 101 1.98 10.62 13.14
CA THR A 101 2.38 11.80 12.36
C THR A 101 3.11 12.81 13.24
N ASN A 102 2.59 13.10 14.44
CA ASN A 102 3.27 14.01 15.38
C ASN A 102 4.67 13.51 15.75
N LYS A 103 4.82 12.20 16.02
CA LYS A 103 6.11 11.59 16.31
C LYS A 103 7.06 11.65 15.11
N ASP A 104 6.58 11.29 13.92
CA ASP A 104 7.35 11.31 12.69
C ASP A 104 7.90 12.71 12.43
N PHE A 105 7.10 13.76 12.57
CA PHE A 105 7.48 15.16 12.30
C PHE A 105 8.08 15.91 13.50
N GLY A 106 8.21 15.29 14.67
CA GLY A 106 8.74 15.93 15.87
C GLY A 106 7.86 17.07 16.40
N TRP A 107 6.56 17.03 16.14
CA TRP A 107 5.62 18.05 16.63
C TRP A 107 5.37 17.86 18.12
N LYS A 108 5.43 18.96 18.89
CA LYS A 108 5.12 18.96 20.33
C LYS A 108 3.69 18.45 20.53
N GLN A 109 3.55 17.34 21.25
CA GLN A 109 2.26 16.90 21.74
C GLN A 109 1.89 17.79 22.93
N LYS A 110 0.65 18.28 22.98
CA LYS A 110 0.14 18.92 24.20
C LYS A 110 -0.15 17.80 25.20
N ASP A 111 0.52 17.83 26.34
CA ASP A 111 0.25 16.88 27.42
C ASP A 111 -1.22 17.05 27.85
N SER A 112 -1.96 15.94 27.89
CA SER A 112 -3.37 15.92 28.27
C SER A 112 -3.60 16.01 29.78
N GLU A 113 -2.58 16.35 30.57
CA GLU A 113 -2.62 16.42 32.04
C GLU A 113 -2.91 17.82 32.62
N ALA A 114 -3.40 18.76 31.80
CA ALA A 114 -3.66 20.14 32.24
C ALA A 114 -5.16 20.52 32.36
N LEU A 115 -6.08 19.56 32.49
CA LEU A 115 -7.53 19.83 32.59
C LEU A 115 -8.20 19.18 33.82
N SER A 116 -7.41 18.79 34.82
CA SER A 116 -7.88 18.23 36.09
C SER A 116 -7.27 18.91 37.32
N GLY A 117 -6.99 20.23 37.22
CA GLY A 117 -6.61 21.08 38.34
C GLY A 117 -7.61 22.22 38.51
#